data_AF-A0A1Y2LE35-F1
#
_entry.id   AF-A0A1Y2LE35-F1
#
_cell.length_a   1.000
_cell.length_b   1.000
_cell.length_c   1.000
_cell.angle_alpha   90.00
_cell.angle_beta   90.00
_cell.angle_gamma   90.00
#
_symmetry.space_group_name_H-M   'P 1'
#
loop_
_entity.id
_entity.type
_entity.pdbx_description
1 polymer ?
#
loop_
_entity_poly.entity_id
_entity_poly.type
_entity_poly.pdbx_seq_one_letter_code
_entity_poly.pdbx_strand_id
1 'polypeptide(L)'
;MTGAGVTDFDSLVEQQFCAFDPDYPGKKAVYADKLAPLEDKLIAAQQTGDSMAASDQYMIECKWLLLYNADWDKLEQKIAQFAKSLSDRDQDWAEEQVASDGSWGPCYDQWFLKVDAMIDAVNALADEGIAPDYPLTFLAPIAKPADMVAWLDGQKTSKIFADGLDRRDALGAVSAALSEMCFKSEIRDYFRQYVKGFDLSDDYIAAYKKWLNDWQDDQSGYWGAWFATDTGEVLKSPDLSLTFHNISYQHGKVDLWPTIFNTTLAIRDDAYPYGWKHDGEFNNHNNYDVAKIFDLGWAEVDGATQKRASADIAVILDWCLTKSMTPDGGFLDDPTFYNSVGSAYYYGVSFLDQVGYFGTDIPFWTDHAFANGPKLCCKIQKNMKAEKLDDDEAEAAMEKLVDACGNCG
;
A
#
# COMPACT_ATOMS: atom_id res chain seq x y z
N MET A 1 35.35 -0.71 -15.08
CA MET A 1 34.34 -0.15 -16.01
C MET A 1 33.37 0.60 -15.15
N THR A 2 33.29 1.91 -15.32
CA THR A 2 32.43 2.83 -14.56
C THR A 2 30.98 2.42 -14.76
N GLY A 3 30.28 2.08 -13.66
CA GLY A 3 28.89 1.64 -13.69
C GLY A 3 28.00 2.72 -14.29
N ALA A 4 27.14 2.34 -15.23
CA ALA A 4 25.96 3.13 -15.53
C ALA A 4 25.16 3.24 -14.23
N GLY A 5 24.94 4.47 -13.77
CA GLY A 5 24.32 4.74 -12.48
C GLY A 5 22.92 4.17 -12.43
N VAL A 6 22.58 3.51 -11.33
CA VAL A 6 21.18 3.24 -10.96
C VAL A 6 20.50 4.60 -10.82
N THR A 7 19.35 4.78 -11.47
CA THR A 7 18.57 6.00 -11.33
C THR A 7 18.07 6.12 -9.90
N ASP A 8 18.46 7.19 -9.22
CA ASP A 8 17.82 7.61 -7.98
C ASP A 8 16.47 8.26 -8.35
N PHE A 9 15.40 7.52 -8.15
CA PHE A 9 14.05 7.94 -8.54
C PHE A 9 13.48 9.04 -7.63
N ASP A 10 13.88 9.11 -6.36
CA ASP A 10 13.47 10.20 -5.47
C ASP A 10 14.07 11.52 -5.96
N SER A 11 15.38 11.51 -6.24
CA SER A 11 16.07 12.65 -6.84
C SER A 11 15.48 13.02 -8.20
N LEU A 12 15.10 12.05 -9.03
CA LEU A 12 14.46 12.30 -10.34
C LEU A 12 13.11 13.00 -10.18
N VAL A 13 12.27 12.53 -9.27
CA VAL A 13 10.94 13.09 -9.00
C VAL A 13 11.07 14.53 -8.51
N GLU A 14 11.94 14.78 -7.53
CA GLU A 14 12.20 16.15 -7.04
C GLU A 14 12.71 17.07 -8.14
N GLN A 15 13.64 16.61 -8.98
CA GLN A 15 14.16 17.38 -10.12
C GLN A 15 13.04 17.75 -11.11
N GLN A 16 12.12 16.83 -11.41
CA GLN A 16 11.02 17.11 -12.32
C GLN A 16 10.02 18.10 -11.72
N PHE A 17 9.70 17.99 -10.42
CA PHE A 17 8.89 19.00 -9.76
C PHE A 17 9.56 20.38 -9.78
N CYS A 18 10.88 20.45 -9.54
CA CYS A 18 11.64 21.70 -9.66
C CYS A 18 11.67 22.25 -11.09
N ALA A 19 11.63 21.38 -12.10
CA ALA A 19 11.53 21.81 -13.50
C ALA A 19 10.16 22.43 -13.82
N PHE A 20 9.08 21.92 -13.21
CA PHE A 20 7.74 22.48 -13.33
C PHE A 20 7.55 23.77 -12.51
N ASP A 21 7.99 23.76 -11.25
CA ASP A 21 7.94 24.88 -10.31
C ASP A 21 9.30 25.05 -9.61
N PRO A 22 10.12 26.07 -9.99
CA PRO A 22 11.45 26.25 -9.42
C PRO A 22 11.52 26.48 -7.90
N ASP A 23 10.40 26.84 -7.27
CA ASP A 23 10.29 27.01 -5.81
C ASP A 23 9.53 25.84 -5.15
N TYR A 24 9.41 24.69 -5.83
CA TYR A 24 8.71 23.51 -5.31
C TYR A 24 9.17 23.11 -3.90
N PRO A 25 10.48 22.98 -3.59
CA PRO A 25 10.92 22.60 -2.24
C PRO A 25 10.51 23.62 -1.18
N GLY A 26 10.59 24.92 -1.49
CA GLY A 26 10.21 26.00 -0.58
C GLY A 26 8.70 25.98 -0.29
N LYS A 27 7.88 25.83 -1.32
CA LYS A 27 6.42 25.73 -1.16
C LYS A 27 6.01 24.45 -0.45
N LYS A 28 6.59 23.31 -0.80
CA LYS A 28 6.33 22.03 -0.11
C LYS A 28 6.59 22.16 1.39
N ALA A 29 7.71 22.76 1.79
CA ALA A 29 8.01 23.00 3.20
C ALA A 29 6.97 23.92 3.88
N VAL A 30 6.59 25.03 3.24
CA VAL A 30 5.56 25.93 3.77
C VAL A 30 4.21 25.23 3.98
N TYR A 31 3.79 24.39 3.04
CA TYR A 31 2.53 23.66 3.16
C TYR A 31 2.61 22.50 4.14
N ALA A 32 3.75 21.81 4.25
CA ALA A 32 3.98 20.82 5.31
C ALA A 32 3.86 21.47 6.70
N ASP A 33 4.46 22.64 6.92
CA ASP A 33 4.35 23.40 8.17
C ASP A 33 2.91 23.84 8.49
N LYS A 34 2.09 24.09 7.47
CA LYS A 34 0.65 24.39 7.64
C LYS A 34 -0.16 23.16 8.00
N LEU A 35 0.17 22.01 7.42
CA LEU A 35 -0.58 20.76 7.56
C LEU A 35 -0.30 20.07 8.91
N ALA A 36 0.96 20.02 9.34
CA ALA A 36 1.39 19.36 10.57
C ALA A 36 0.54 19.67 11.83
N PRO A 37 0.25 20.94 12.18
CA PRO A 37 -0.57 21.24 13.36
C PRO A 37 -2.05 20.85 13.22
N LEU A 38 -2.53 20.52 12.03
CA LEU A 38 -3.88 19.97 11.80
C LEU A 38 -3.87 18.45 11.97
N GLU A 39 -2.82 17.78 11.48
CA GLU A 39 -2.59 16.35 11.72
C GLU A 39 -2.48 16.06 13.23
N ASP A 40 -1.70 16.85 13.97
CA ASP A 40 -1.59 16.73 15.44
C ASP A 40 -2.96 16.83 16.14
N LYS A 41 -3.86 17.68 15.64
CA LYS A 41 -5.22 17.82 16.19
C LYS A 41 -6.11 16.64 15.84
N LEU A 42 -6.00 16.12 14.62
CA LEU A 42 -6.71 14.92 14.19
C LEU A 42 -6.27 13.71 15.04
N ILE A 43 -4.97 13.51 15.21
CA ILE A 43 -4.42 12.44 16.04
C ILE A 43 -4.90 12.57 17.49
N ALA A 44 -4.81 13.78 18.08
CA ALA A 44 -5.27 14.00 19.44
C ALA A 44 -6.79 13.76 19.62
N ALA A 45 -7.58 14.02 18.57
CA ALA A 45 -9.00 13.73 18.53
C ALA A 45 -9.28 12.22 18.49
N GLN A 46 -8.63 11.51 17.58
CA GLN A 46 -8.76 10.06 17.41
C GLN A 46 -8.30 9.29 18.65
N GLN A 47 -7.24 9.74 19.32
CA GLN A 47 -6.80 9.19 20.61
C GLN A 47 -7.84 9.30 21.74
N THR A 48 -8.86 10.16 21.59
CA THR A 48 -9.98 10.26 22.55
C THR A 48 -11.22 9.46 22.15
N GLY A 49 -11.13 8.69 21.05
CA GLY A 49 -12.20 7.81 20.55
C GLY A 49 -13.15 8.46 19.54
N ASP A 50 -12.84 9.66 19.03
CA ASP A 50 -13.61 10.28 17.94
C ASP A 50 -13.04 9.80 16.59
N SER A 51 -13.81 9.13 15.72
CA SER A 51 -13.27 8.60 14.43
C SER A 51 -12.72 9.71 13.54
N MET A 52 -13.40 10.87 13.55
CA MET A 52 -13.08 12.04 12.73
C MET A 52 -13.00 11.71 11.22
N ALA A 53 -13.83 10.77 10.75
CA ALA A 53 -13.76 10.22 9.40
C ALA A 53 -13.72 11.27 8.27
N ALA A 54 -14.52 12.33 8.34
CA ALA A 54 -14.49 13.40 7.34
C ALA A 54 -13.13 14.13 7.32
N SER A 55 -12.56 14.38 8.50
CA SER A 55 -11.28 15.06 8.66
C SER A 55 -10.12 14.19 8.21
N ASP A 56 -10.21 12.88 8.44
CA ASP A 56 -9.24 11.91 7.95
C ASP A 56 -9.20 11.88 6.41
N GLN A 57 -10.36 11.84 5.76
CA GLN A 57 -10.45 11.95 4.30
C GLN A 57 -9.84 13.26 3.75
N TYR A 58 -10.10 14.40 4.41
CA TYR A 58 -9.47 15.66 4.00
C TYR A 58 -7.94 15.65 4.20
N MET A 59 -7.46 15.06 5.29
CA MET A 59 -6.03 14.91 5.58
C MET A 59 -5.34 14.05 4.52
N ILE A 60 -5.93 12.91 4.16
CA ILE A 60 -5.42 12.01 3.11
C ILE A 60 -5.26 12.76 1.78
N GLU A 61 -6.27 13.52 1.35
CA GLU A 61 -6.16 14.29 0.10
C GLU A 61 -5.17 15.47 0.22
N CYS A 62 -5.02 16.09 1.40
CA CYS A 62 -3.96 17.07 1.64
C CYS A 62 -2.57 16.46 1.46
N LYS A 63 -2.32 15.27 2.04
CA LYS A 63 -1.05 14.56 1.89
C LYS A 63 -0.78 14.20 0.44
N TRP A 64 -1.80 13.70 -0.28
CA TRP A 64 -1.66 13.42 -1.70
C TRP A 64 -1.30 14.68 -2.51
N LEU A 65 -2.00 15.79 -2.30
CA LEU A 65 -1.72 17.07 -2.96
C LEU A 65 -0.31 17.59 -2.62
N LEU A 66 0.16 17.42 -1.39
CA LEU A 66 1.49 17.84 -0.94
C LEU A 66 2.62 16.98 -1.52
N LEU A 67 2.41 15.68 -1.65
CA LEU A 67 3.46 14.72 -2.01
C LEU A 67 3.54 14.45 -3.51
N TYR A 68 2.40 14.47 -4.21
CA TYR A 68 2.30 14.04 -5.61
C TYR A 68 1.89 15.17 -6.56
N ASN A 69 1.72 16.40 -6.09
CA ASN A 69 1.34 17.54 -6.93
C ASN A 69 2.13 18.81 -6.65
N ALA A 70 2.09 19.73 -7.61
CA ALA A 70 2.48 21.13 -7.47
C ALA A 70 1.28 22.09 -7.59
N ASP A 71 0.05 21.61 -7.37
CA ASP A 71 -1.19 22.42 -7.34
C ASP A 71 -1.41 23.01 -5.94
N TRP A 72 -0.64 24.05 -5.65
CA TRP A 72 -0.64 24.72 -4.35
C TRP A 72 -1.96 25.41 -4.00
N ASP A 73 -2.68 25.94 -5.00
CA ASP A 73 -3.95 26.61 -4.77
C ASP A 73 -5.03 25.62 -4.34
N LYS A 74 -5.00 24.41 -4.92
CA LYS A 74 -5.89 23.32 -4.51
C LYS A 74 -5.50 22.79 -3.13
N LEU A 75 -4.21 22.66 -2.82
CA LEU A 75 -3.74 22.27 -1.49
C LEU A 75 -4.17 23.28 -0.42
N GLU A 76 -4.02 24.59 -0.65
CA GLU A 76 -4.49 25.63 0.29
C GLU A 76 -6.00 25.50 0.55
N GLN A 77 -6.80 25.28 -0.50
CA GLN A 77 -8.25 25.09 -0.37
C GLN A 77 -8.58 23.84 0.45
N LYS A 78 -7.90 22.71 0.18
CA LYS A 78 -8.11 21.45 0.89
C LYS A 78 -7.69 21.54 2.35
N ILE A 79 -6.57 22.21 2.65
CA ILE A 79 -6.15 22.52 4.04
C ILE A 79 -7.19 23.36 4.77
N ALA A 80 -7.78 24.35 4.11
CA ALA A 80 -8.84 25.15 4.72
C ALA A 80 -10.11 24.33 5.03
N GLN A 81 -10.46 23.37 4.17
CA GLN A 81 -11.55 22.41 4.41
C GLN A 81 -11.22 21.49 5.58
N PHE A 82 -10.02 20.92 5.62
CA PHE A 82 -9.53 20.08 6.72
C PHE A 82 -9.55 20.84 8.06
N ALA A 83 -8.99 22.05 8.09
CA ALA A 83 -8.98 22.87 9.30
C ALA A 83 -10.39 23.18 9.81
N LYS A 84 -11.36 23.34 8.91
CA LYS A 84 -12.76 23.55 9.25
C LYS A 84 -13.43 22.28 9.76
N SER A 85 -13.18 21.12 9.14
CA SER A 85 -13.80 19.85 9.56
C SER A 85 -13.42 19.49 10.99
N LEU A 86 -12.18 19.76 11.42
CA LEU A 86 -11.70 19.51 12.78
C LEU A 86 -12.50 20.20 13.91
N SER A 87 -13.33 21.19 13.57
CA SER A 87 -14.20 21.86 14.55
C SER A 87 -15.51 21.12 14.85
N ASP A 88 -15.86 20.13 14.03
CA ASP A 88 -17.04 19.29 14.19
C ASP A 88 -16.61 17.87 14.59
N ARG A 89 -17.26 17.29 15.60
CA ARG A 89 -16.98 15.92 16.04
C ARG A 89 -17.95 14.91 15.44
N ASP A 90 -19.09 15.38 14.93
CA ASP A 90 -20.11 14.54 14.32
C ASP A 90 -19.75 14.29 12.84
N GLN A 91 -18.98 13.23 12.60
CA GLN A 91 -18.38 12.94 11.28
C GLN A 91 -18.69 11.55 10.72
N ASP A 92 -19.48 10.73 11.42
CA ASP A 92 -19.80 9.34 11.04
C ASP A 92 -20.46 9.26 9.66
N TRP A 93 -21.18 10.32 9.25
CA TRP A 93 -21.76 10.46 7.91
C TRP A 93 -20.75 10.32 6.77
N ALA A 94 -19.45 10.52 7.03
CA ALA A 94 -18.41 10.42 6.02
C ALA A 94 -18.04 8.96 5.69
N GLU A 95 -18.43 8.00 6.53
CA GLU A 95 -18.24 6.57 6.30
C GLU A 95 -19.42 5.97 5.50
N GLU A 96 -20.54 6.69 5.42
CA GLU A 96 -21.73 6.25 4.69
C GLU A 96 -21.54 6.29 3.16
N GLN A 97 -22.20 5.36 2.47
CA GLN A 97 -22.24 5.36 1.02
C GLN A 97 -23.03 6.57 0.49
N VAL A 98 -22.46 7.27 -0.49
CA VAL A 98 -23.04 8.49 -1.06
C VAL A 98 -24.20 8.16 -2.00
N ALA A 99 -25.41 8.60 -1.63
CA ALA A 99 -26.65 8.33 -2.38
C ALA A 99 -26.66 8.79 -3.85
N SER A 100 -25.90 9.83 -4.20
CA SER A 100 -25.94 10.41 -5.55
C SER A 100 -25.18 9.62 -6.60
N ASP A 101 -24.10 8.93 -6.22
CA ASP A 101 -23.22 8.24 -7.16
C ASP A 101 -22.73 6.85 -6.69
N GLY A 102 -23.05 6.48 -5.45
CA GLY A 102 -22.67 5.23 -4.79
C GLY A 102 -21.20 5.18 -4.35
N SER A 103 -20.49 6.30 -4.32
CA SER A 103 -19.10 6.34 -3.82
C SER A 103 -19.02 6.27 -2.30
N TRP A 104 -17.85 5.92 -1.79
CA TRP A 104 -17.40 6.22 -0.42
C TRP A 104 -16.40 7.38 -0.47
N GLY A 105 -16.14 7.99 0.68
CA GLY A 105 -15.24 9.12 0.78
C GLY A 105 -15.83 10.42 0.22
N PRO A 106 -16.96 10.92 0.77
CA PRO A 106 -17.62 12.13 0.29
C PRO A 106 -16.74 13.40 0.38
N CYS A 107 -15.69 13.39 1.20
CA CYS A 107 -14.78 14.52 1.36
C CYS A 107 -13.64 14.55 0.32
N TYR A 108 -13.46 13.48 -0.46
CA TYR A 108 -12.51 13.46 -1.56
C TYR A 108 -13.04 14.20 -2.79
N ASP A 109 -12.22 15.09 -3.34
CA ASP A 109 -12.44 15.60 -4.70
C ASP A 109 -11.83 14.66 -5.74
N GLN A 110 -10.80 13.88 -5.37
CA GLN A 110 -10.16 12.95 -6.29
C GLN A 110 -10.98 11.66 -6.45
N TRP A 111 -11.29 11.35 -7.72
CA TRP A 111 -12.02 10.14 -8.05
C TRP A 111 -11.29 8.86 -7.62
N PHE A 112 -9.96 8.78 -7.78
CA PHE A 112 -9.22 7.56 -7.44
C PHE A 112 -9.18 7.30 -5.92
N LEU A 113 -9.20 8.34 -5.07
CA LEU A 113 -9.31 8.19 -3.62
C LEU A 113 -10.67 7.62 -3.21
N LYS A 114 -11.73 7.90 -3.98
CA LYS A 114 -13.04 7.26 -3.81
C LYS A 114 -13.05 5.79 -4.26
N VAL A 115 -12.20 5.43 -5.22
CA VAL A 115 -12.02 4.02 -5.63
C VAL A 115 -11.32 3.25 -4.50
N ASP A 116 -10.30 3.87 -3.89
CA ASP A 116 -9.59 3.33 -2.73
C ASP A 116 -10.55 3.14 -1.55
N ALA A 117 -11.24 4.19 -1.10
CA ALA A 117 -12.23 4.06 -0.02
C ALA A 117 -13.36 3.06 -0.31
N MET A 118 -13.71 2.87 -1.60
CA MET A 118 -14.71 1.88 -1.97
C MET A 118 -14.21 0.45 -1.83
N ILE A 119 -12.93 0.16 -2.09
CA ILE A 119 -12.46 -1.23 -2.01
C ILE A 119 -12.50 -1.73 -0.57
N ASP A 120 -12.16 -0.89 0.40
CA ASP A 120 -12.27 -1.21 1.83
C ASP A 120 -13.72 -1.51 2.22
N ALA A 121 -14.64 -0.60 1.86
CA ALA A 121 -16.07 -0.79 2.12
C ALA A 121 -16.62 -2.06 1.45
N VAL A 122 -16.22 -2.35 0.21
CA VAL A 122 -16.67 -3.56 -0.49
C VAL A 122 -16.10 -4.84 0.13
N ASN A 123 -14.89 -4.84 0.67
CA ASN A 123 -14.40 -6.01 1.41
C ASN A 123 -15.32 -6.31 2.61
N ALA A 124 -15.67 -5.30 3.42
CA ALA A 124 -16.60 -5.47 4.54
C ALA A 124 -18.00 -5.95 4.10
N LEU A 125 -18.57 -5.33 3.05
CA LEU A 125 -19.87 -5.75 2.51
C LEU A 125 -19.83 -7.18 1.94
N ALA A 126 -18.70 -7.60 1.35
CA ALA A 126 -18.52 -8.94 0.82
C ALA A 126 -18.46 -10.00 1.92
N ASP A 127 -17.76 -9.71 3.02
CA ASP A 127 -17.68 -10.58 4.19
C ASP A 127 -19.06 -10.77 4.86
N GLU A 128 -19.86 -9.71 4.91
CA GLU A 128 -21.25 -9.77 5.40
C GLU A 128 -22.24 -10.34 4.38
N GLY A 129 -21.85 -10.40 3.10
CA GLY A 129 -22.69 -10.87 2.00
C GLY A 129 -23.85 -9.94 1.65
N ILE A 130 -23.73 -8.63 1.92
CA ILE A 130 -24.80 -7.63 1.72
C ILE A 130 -24.56 -6.75 0.49
N ALA A 131 -25.64 -6.40 -0.21
CA ALA A 131 -25.58 -5.50 -1.36
C ALA A 131 -25.25 -4.06 -0.92
N PRO A 132 -24.61 -3.24 -1.78
CA PRO A 132 -24.45 -1.82 -1.48
C PRO A 132 -25.83 -1.12 -1.51
N ASP A 133 -26.00 -0.09 -0.70
CA ASP A 133 -27.26 0.67 -0.61
C ASP A 133 -27.59 1.40 -1.92
N TYR A 134 -26.55 1.86 -2.63
CA TYR A 134 -26.65 2.61 -3.86
C TYR A 134 -25.80 2.01 -4.99
N PRO A 135 -26.23 2.14 -6.27
CA PRO A 135 -25.42 1.68 -7.40
C PRO A 135 -24.10 2.45 -7.51
N LEU A 136 -23.00 1.73 -7.77
CA LEU A 136 -21.62 2.27 -7.87
C LEU A 136 -21.37 3.02 -9.19
N THR A 137 -22.23 3.99 -9.52
CA THR A 137 -22.15 4.73 -10.81
C THR A 137 -20.89 5.58 -10.94
N PHE A 138 -20.25 5.96 -9.83
CA PHE A 138 -18.98 6.67 -9.84
C PHE A 138 -17.86 5.86 -10.53
N LEU A 139 -17.98 4.52 -10.64
CA LEU A 139 -17.02 3.67 -11.36
C LEU A 139 -17.10 3.78 -12.89
N ALA A 140 -17.99 4.61 -13.43
CA ALA A 140 -18.14 4.82 -14.88
C ALA A 140 -16.81 5.04 -15.65
N PRO A 141 -15.77 5.73 -15.14
CA PRO A 141 -14.51 5.91 -15.85
C PRO A 141 -13.75 4.62 -16.17
N ILE A 142 -14.00 3.54 -15.43
CA ILE A 142 -13.34 2.23 -15.61
C ILE A 142 -14.34 1.09 -15.78
N ALA A 143 -15.64 1.36 -15.91
CA ALA A 143 -16.70 0.34 -15.88
C ALA A 143 -16.66 -0.64 -17.08
N LYS A 144 -15.90 -0.33 -18.13
CA LYS A 144 -15.73 -1.15 -19.33
C LYS A 144 -14.25 -1.44 -19.60
N PRO A 145 -13.92 -2.57 -20.23
CA PRO A 145 -12.52 -2.96 -20.46
C PRO A 145 -11.68 -1.90 -21.20
N ALA A 146 -12.24 -1.28 -22.25
CA ALA A 146 -11.52 -0.28 -23.03
C ALA A 146 -11.30 1.03 -22.25
N ASP A 147 -12.27 1.44 -21.45
CA ASP A 147 -12.20 2.67 -20.64
C ASP A 147 -11.21 2.49 -19.48
N MET A 148 -11.22 1.31 -18.84
CA MET A 148 -10.23 0.90 -17.84
C MET A 148 -8.80 0.95 -18.40
N VAL A 149 -8.55 0.32 -19.56
CA VAL A 149 -7.21 0.34 -20.19
C VAL A 149 -6.78 1.77 -20.52
N ALA A 150 -7.68 2.57 -21.10
CA ALA A 150 -7.39 3.96 -21.44
C ALA A 150 -7.06 4.81 -20.21
N TRP A 151 -7.77 4.61 -19.10
CA TRP A 151 -7.50 5.30 -17.85
C TRP A 151 -6.12 4.91 -17.28
N LEU A 152 -5.84 3.60 -17.22
CA LEU A 152 -4.57 3.07 -16.70
C LEU A 152 -3.38 3.54 -17.55
N ASP A 153 -3.49 3.52 -18.88
CA ASP A 153 -2.46 4.06 -19.78
C ASP A 153 -2.25 5.57 -19.57
N GLY A 154 -3.30 6.31 -19.24
CA GLY A 154 -3.23 7.73 -18.89
C GLY A 154 -2.51 8.01 -17.56
N GLN A 155 -2.48 7.03 -16.65
CA GLN A 155 -1.78 7.14 -15.37
C GLN A 155 -0.38 6.53 -15.37
N LYS A 156 -0.11 5.58 -16.26
CA LYS A 156 1.11 4.75 -16.23
C LYS A 156 2.41 5.55 -16.25
N THR A 157 2.43 6.69 -16.94
CA THR A 157 3.64 7.51 -17.12
C THR A 157 3.41 8.94 -16.66
N SER A 158 4.09 9.32 -15.59
CA SER A 158 4.16 10.68 -15.06
C SER A 158 4.97 11.59 -16.00
N LYS A 159 4.48 12.82 -16.17
CA LYS A 159 5.18 13.92 -16.87
C LYS A 159 5.29 15.11 -15.92
N ILE A 160 5.85 14.87 -14.74
CA ILE A 160 5.86 15.82 -13.63
C ILE A 160 6.46 17.15 -14.08
N PHE A 161 7.53 17.12 -14.87
CA PHE A 161 8.17 18.33 -15.42
C PHE A 161 7.24 19.21 -16.27
N ALA A 162 6.16 18.65 -16.82
CA ALA A 162 5.26 19.32 -17.73
C ALA A 162 3.93 19.74 -17.07
N ASP A 163 3.41 18.94 -16.14
CA ASP A 163 2.09 19.16 -15.53
C ASP A 163 2.09 19.16 -13.99
N GLY A 164 3.24 18.97 -13.35
CA GLY A 164 3.36 19.03 -11.89
C GLY A 164 2.58 17.93 -11.17
N LEU A 165 2.28 16.81 -11.84
CA LEU A 165 1.54 15.67 -11.26
C LEU A 165 2.35 14.38 -11.37
N ASP A 166 2.68 13.81 -10.21
CA ASP A 166 3.10 12.43 -10.12
C ASP A 166 1.87 11.51 -10.00
N ARG A 167 1.76 10.59 -10.96
CA ARG A 167 0.61 9.70 -11.12
C ARG A 167 0.77 8.37 -10.38
N ARG A 168 1.92 8.15 -9.72
CA ARG A 168 2.23 6.92 -8.98
C ARG A 168 1.08 6.49 -8.07
N ASP A 169 0.57 7.42 -7.26
CA ASP A 169 -0.43 7.13 -6.24
C ASP A 169 -1.78 6.71 -6.85
N ALA A 170 -2.25 7.48 -7.84
CA ALA A 170 -3.49 7.16 -8.56
C ALA A 170 -3.38 5.82 -9.30
N LEU A 171 -2.25 5.55 -9.95
CA LEU A 171 -1.97 4.27 -10.60
C LEU A 171 -2.01 3.12 -9.58
N GLY A 172 -1.37 3.31 -8.43
CA GLY A 172 -1.32 2.34 -7.34
C GLY A 172 -2.70 1.99 -6.81
N ALA A 173 -3.44 2.99 -6.31
CA ALA A 173 -4.77 2.79 -5.73
C ALA A 173 -5.73 2.07 -6.68
N VAL A 174 -5.81 2.52 -7.93
CA VAL A 174 -6.76 1.92 -8.90
C VAL A 174 -6.31 0.54 -9.36
N SER A 175 -5.01 0.31 -9.57
CA SER A 175 -4.52 -1.03 -9.91
C SER A 175 -4.66 -2.01 -8.74
N ALA A 176 -4.49 -1.58 -7.50
CA ALA A 176 -4.76 -2.41 -6.33
C ALA A 176 -6.24 -2.81 -6.28
N ALA A 177 -7.16 -1.84 -6.32
CA ALA A 177 -8.60 -2.11 -6.34
C ALA A 177 -9.02 -3.03 -7.48
N LEU A 178 -8.53 -2.79 -8.70
CA LEU A 178 -8.79 -3.67 -9.86
C LEU A 178 -8.24 -5.09 -9.65
N SER A 179 -7.09 -5.23 -9.01
CA SER A 179 -6.51 -6.54 -8.72
C SER A 179 -7.34 -7.31 -7.71
N GLU A 180 -7.87 -6.65 -6.68
CA GLU A 180 -8.82 -7.25 -5.76
C GLU A 180 -10.09 -7.70 -6.48
N MET A 181 -10.71 -6.79 -7.24
CA MET A 181 -11.91 -7.07 -8.01
C MET A 181 -11.73 -8.23 -8.99
N CYS A 182 -10.58 -8.34 -9.65
CA CYS A 182 -10.34 -9.35 -10.68
C CYS A 182 -9.88 -10.70 -10.10
N PHE A 183 -9.08 -10.68 -9.04
CA PHE A 183 -8.31 -11.85 -8.60
C PHE A 183 -8.70 -12.39 -7.22
N LYS A 184 -9.25 -11.59 -6.30
CA LYS A 184 -9.92 -12.13 -5.10
C LYS A 184 -11.28 -12.69 -5.51
N SER A 185 -11.51 -13.99 -5.30
CA SER A 185 -12.75 -14.65 -5.73
C SER A 185 -13.98 -14.03 -5.10
N GLU A 186 -13.87 -13.71 -3.82
CA GLU A 186 -14.94 -13.22 -2.96
C GLU A 186 -15.41 -11.84 -3.45
N ILE A 187 -14.47 -10.94 -3.73
CA ILE A 187 -14.74 -9.60 -4.28
C ILE A 187 -15.24 -9.68 -5.72
N ARG A 188 -14.64 -10.55 -6.55
CA ARG A 188 -15.10 -10.75 -7.93
C ARG A 188 -16.56 -11.22 -7.97
N ASP A 189 -16.89 -12.20 -7.14
CA ASP A 189 -18.23 -12.79 -7.09
C ASP A 189 -19.23 -11.79 -6.50
N TYR A 190 -18.82 -11.01 -5.49
CA TYR A 190 -19.59 -9.88 -4.96
C TYR A 190 -19.97 -8.88 -6.05
N PHE A 191 -19.00 -8.39 -6.83
CA PHE A 191 -19.24 -7.42 -7.91
C PHE A 191 -20.20 -7.99 -8.96
N ARG A 192 -20.00 -9.23 -9.39
CA ARG A 192 -20.87 -9.90 -10.37
C ARG A 192 -22.31 -10.07 -9.86
N GLN A 193 -22.47 -10.29 -8.56
CA GLN A 193 -23.78 -10.47 -7.94
C GLN A 193 -24.50 -9.13 -7.73
N TYR A 194 -23.85 -8.18 -7.08
CA TYR A 194 -24.50 -7.01 -6.50
C TYR A 194 -24.30 -5.73 -7.31
N VAL A 195 -23.14 -5.52 -7.92
CA VAL A 195 -22.83 -4.25 -8.59
C VAL A 195 -23.45 -4.23 -9.99
N LYS A 196 -24.32 -3.24 -10.24
CA LYS A 196 -24.99 -3.06 -11.54
C LYS A 196 -24.31 -1.94 -12.35
N GLY A 197 -24.22 -2.14 -13.66
CA GLY A 197 -23.62 -1.16 -14.58
C GLY A 197 -22.09 -1.21 -14.66
N PHE A 198 -21.45 -2.16 -13.97
CA PHE A 198 -20.04 -2.47 -14.08
C PHE A 198 -19.86 -3.83 -14.77
N ASP A 199 -19.09 -3.89 -15.85
CA ASP A 199 -18.88 -5.10 -16.62
C ASP A 199 -17.68 -5.90 -16.12
N LEU A 200 -17.79 -6.52 -14.94
CA LEU A 200 -16.76 -7.43 -14.42
C LEU A 200 -16.86 -8.83 -15.06
N SER A 201 -16.88 -8.86 -16.39
CA SER A 201 -16.86 -10.09 -17.20
C SER A 201 -15.47 -10.73 -17.25
N ASP A 202 -15.39 -11.95 -17.77
CA ASP A 202 -14.10 -12.59 -18.02
C ASP A 202 -13.26 -11.81 -19.04
N ASP A 203 -13.89 -11.11 -19.99
CA ASP A 203 -13.20 -10.23 -20.95
C ASP A 203 -12.57 -9.02 -20.25
N TYR A 204 -13.22 -8.46 -19.23
CA TYR A 204 -12.66 -7.40 -18.40
C TYR A 204 -11.41 -7.87 -17.65
N ILE A 205 -11.51 -9.03 -16.99
CA ILE A 205 -10.39 -9.62 -16.24
C ILE A 205 -9.23 -9.95 -17.20
N ALA A 206 -9.52 -10.49 -18.38
CA ALA A 206 -8.51 -10.77 -19.40
C ALA A 206 -7.83 -9.50 -19.92
N ALA A 207 -8.59 -8.43 -20.15
CA ALA A 207 -8.04 -7.13 -20.54
C ALA A 207 -7.12 -6.54 -19.46
N TYR A 208 -7.54 -6.62 -18.19
CA TYR A 208 -6.74 -6.13 -17.07
C TYR A 208 -5.46 -6.95 -16.89
N LYS A 209 -5.56 -8.29 -16.90
CA LYS A 209 -4.40 -9.18 -16.83
C LYS A 209 -3.43 -8.94 -17.99
N LYS A 210 -3.93 -8.70 -19.20
CA LYS A 210 -3.08 -8.33 -20.34
C LYS A 210 -2.36 -7.01 -20.07
N TRP A 211 -3.07 -5.99 -19.60
CA TRP A 211 -2.48 -4.69 -19.29
C TRP A 211 -1.39 -4.81 -18.20
N LEU A 212 -1.63 -5.59 -17.14
CA LEU A 212 -0.61 -5.88 -16.12
C LEU A 212 0.64 -6.52 -16.72
N ASN A 213 0.49 -7.51 -17.59
CA ASN A 213 1.62 -8.15 -18.26
C ASN A 213 2.39 -7.16 -19.17
N ASP A 214 1.69 -6.24 -19.85
CA ASP A 214 2.31 -5.20 -20.69
C ASP A 214 2.98 -4.08 -19.85
N TRP A 215 2.55 -3.90 -18.60
CA TRP A 215 3.12 -2.91 -17.66
C TRP A 215 4.37 -3.44 -16.94
N GLN A 216 4.48 -4.76 -16.75
CA GLN A 216 5.67 -5.36 -16.14
C GLN A 216 6.92 -4.96 -16.95
N ASP A 217 7.92 -4.40 -16.27
CA ASP A 217 9.17 -4.03 -16.91
C ASP A 217 10.04 -5.27 -17.14
N ASP A 218 10.55 -5.44 -18.36
CA ASP A 218 11.35 -6.61 -18.74
C ASP A 218 12.78 -6.56 -18.17
N GLN A 219 13.29 -5.37 -17.84
CA GLN A 219 14.64 -5.19 -17.30
C GLN A 219 14.71 -5.45 -15.80
N SER A 220 13.75 -4.94 -15.04
CA SER A 220 13.67 -5.12 -13.58
C SER A 220 12.76 -6.27 -13.16
N GLY A 221 11.85 -6.72 -14.02
CA GLY A 221 10.77 -7.65 -13.66
C GLY A 221 9.67 -7.02 -12.80
N TYR A 222 9.80 -5.74 -12.45
CA TYR A 222 8.93 -5.05 -11.51
C TYR A 222 7.79 -4.32 -12.22
N TRP A 223 6.74 -4.04 -11.44
CA TRP A 223 5.77 -2.99 -11.75
C TRP A 223 6.17 -1.72 -11.01
N GLY A 224 5.85 -0.57 -11.59
CA GLY A 224 6.20 0.70 -10.98
C GLY A 224 5.70 1.90 -11.75
N ALA A 225 5.84 3.08 -11.14
CA ALA A 225 5.61 4.33 -11.83
C ALA A 225 6.65 4.53 -12.94
N TRP A 226 6.21 5.02 -14.09
CA TRP A 226 7.10 5.39 -15.16
C TRP A 226 7.19 6.92 -15.24
N PHE A 227 8.36 7.42 -15.57
CA PHE A 227 8.67 8.84 -15.59
C PHE A 227 9.21 9.22 -16.95
N ALA A 228 8.46 10.05 -17.68
CA ALA A 228 9.00 10.67 -18.88
C ALA A 228 9.99 11.76 -18.50
N THR A 229 11.11 11.85 -19.22
CA THR A 229 12.06 12.95 -19.10
C THR A 229 11.76 14.03 -20.14
N ASP A 230 12.35 15.21 -19.96
CA ASP A 230 12.30 16.31 -20.93
C ASP A 230 12.99 15.95 -22.27
N THR A 231 13.90 14.97 -22.26
CA THR A 231 14.54 14.40 -23.45
C THR A 231 13.67 13.38 -24.19
N GLY A 232 12.53 12.98 -23.63
CA GLY A 232 11.60 12.00 -24.21
C GLY A 232 11.95 10.54 -23.88
N GLU A 233 12.90 10.28 -22.98
CA GLU A 233 13.15 8.96 -22.40
C GLU A 233 12.05 8.63 -21.39
N VAL A 234 11.78 7.34 -21.18
CA VAL A 234 10.88 6.86 -20.12
C VAL A 234 11.67 5.97 -19.18
N LEU A 235 11.84 6.43 -17.95
CA LEU A 235 12.49 5.70 -16.87
C LEU A 235 11.43 4.95 -16.06
N LYS A 236 11.67 3.68 -15.75
CA LYS A 236 10.69 2.81 -15.07
C LYS A 236 11.23 2.42 -13.70
N SER A 237 10.49 2.73 -12.64
CA SER A 237 10.96 2.45 -11.29
C SER A 237 10.70 1.00 -10.85
N PRO A 238 11.59 0.40 -10.05
CA PRO A 238 11.36 -0.88 -9.39
C PRO A 238 10.56 -0.65 -8.10
N ASP A 239 9.28 -0.32 -8.23
CA ASP A 239 8.41 -0.01 -7.09
C ASP A 239 8.05 -1.25 -6.27
N LEU A 240 8.52 -1.30 -5.02
CA LEU A 240 8.32 -2.44 -4.12
C LEU A 240 6.83 -2.68 -3.84
N SER A 241 6.10 -1.62 -3.50
CA SER A 241 4.70 -1.72 -3.11
C SER A 241 3.83 -2.16 -4.30
N LEU A 242 3.98 -1.52 -5.46
CA LEU A 242 3.19 -1.91 -6.63
C LEU A 242 3.52 -3.32 -7.09
N THR A 243 4.79 -3.73 -7.01
CA THR A 243 5.20 -5.10 -7.35
C THR A 243 4.63 -6.12 -6.37
N PHE A 244 4.68 -5.84 -5.07
CA PHE A 244 4.10 -6.68 -4.03
C PHE A 244 2.61 -6.94 -4.28
N HIS A 245 1.81 -5.89 -4.49
CA HIS A 245 0.37 -6.02 -4.72
C HIS A 245 0.07 -6.86 -5.96
N ASN A 246 0.74 -6.57 -7.08
CA ASN A 246 0.56 -7.32 -8.32
C ASN A 246 0.92 -8.81 -8.18
N ILE A 247 2.01 -9.14 -7.48
CA ILE A 247 2.42 -10.52 -7.24
C ILE A 247 1.44 -11.22 -6.28
N SER A 248 1.08 -10.55 -5.18
CA SER A 248 0.24 -11.10 -4.11
C SER A 248 -1.16 -11.44 -4.59
N TYR A 249 -1.86 -10.50 -5.23
CA TYR A 249 -3.24 -10.74 -5.70
C TYR A 249 -3.31 -11.78 -6.81
N GLN A 250 -2.23 -11.96 -7.58
CA GLN A 250 -2.15 -13.00 -8.61
C GLN A 250 -1.64 -14.34 -8.07
N HIS A 251 -1.41 -14.45 -6.75
CA HIS A 251 -0.87 -15.63 -6.08
C HIS A 251 0.41 -16.13 -6.75
N GLY A 252 1.32 -15.23 -7.09
CA GLY A 252 2.59 -15.54 -7.74
C GLY A 252 2.51 -15.95 -9.22
N LYS A 253 1.33 -15.88 -9.85
CA LYS A 253 1.14 -16.23 -11.28
C LYS A 253 1.57 -15.09 -12.20
N VAL A 254 2.86 -14.78 -12.14
CA VAL A 254 3.56 -13.75 -12.90
C VAL A 254 4.79 -14.31 -13.61
N ASP A 255 5.32 -13.56 -14.57
CA ASP A 255 6.54 -13.91 -15.29
C ASP A 255 7.77 -13.25 -14.64
N LEU A 256 8.97 -13.57 -15.16
CA LEU A 256 10.25 -12.90 -14.83
C LEU A 256 10.78 -13.09 -13.40
N TRP A 257 10.42 -14.17 -12.71
CA TRP A 257 10.88 -14.46 -11.34
C TRP A 257 12.40 -14.31 -11.10
N PRO A 258 13.31 -14.82 -11.97
CA PRO A 258 14.74 -14.57 -11.81
C PRO A 258 15.12 -13.09 -11.83
N THR A 259 14.44 -12.28 -12.66
CA THR A 259 14.67 -10.84 -12.73
C THR A 259 14.09 -10.13 -11.51
N ILE A 260 12.87 -10.49 -11.09
CA ILE A 260 12.23 -10.00 -9.86
C ILE A 260 13.17 -10.18 -8.67
N PHE A 261 13.65 -11.41 -8.40
CA PHE A 261 14.55 -11.66 -7.27
C PHE A 261 15.84 -10.84 -7.34
N ASN A 262 16.44 -10.74 -8.53
CA ASN A 262 17.65 -9.96 -8.69
C ASN A 262 17.42 -8.47 -8.38
N THR A 263 16.30 -7.91 -8.83
CA THR A 263 15.90 -6.54 -8.52
C THR A 263 15.60 -6.37 -7.03
N THR A 264 14.78 -7.25 -6.43
CA THR A 264 14.45 -7.20 -4.99
C THR A 264 15.73 -7.18 -4.16
N LEU A 265 16.68 -8.06 -4.44
CA LEU A 265 17.98 -8.11 -3.75
C LEU A 265 18.88 -6.89 -4.02
N ALA A 266 18.76 -6.27 -5.20
CA ALA A 266 19.58 -5.11 -5.57
C ALA A 266 19.13 -3.82 -4.88
N ILE A 267 17.82 -3.64 -4.65
CA ILE A 267 17.22 -2.44 -4.04
C ILE A 267 17.15 -2.49 -2.50
N ARG A 268 17.79 -3.50 -1.89
CA ARG A 268 17.73 -3.78 -0.45
C ARG A 268 18.06 -2.57 0.42
N ASP A 269 19.05 -1.79 0.01
CA ASP A 269 19.56 -0.68 0.80
C ASP A 269 19.02 0.69 0.36
N ASP A 270 18.14 0.72 -0.64
CA ASP A 270 17.54 1.94 -1.19
C ASP A 270 16.26 2.34 -0.41
N ALA A 271 15.84 3.59 -0.59
CA ALA A 271 14.67 4.16 0.08
C ALA A 271 13.36 3.68 -0.55
N TYR A 272 12.37 3.38 0.29
CA TYR A 272 11.00 3.10 -0.10
C TYR A 272 10.37 4.32 -0.78
N PRO A 273 9.61 4.16 -1.88
CA PRO A 273 9.08 2.90 -2.43
C PRO A 273 9.98 2.16 -3.42
N TYR A 274 11.16 2.69 -3.75
CA TYR A 274 12.07 2.12 -4.74
C TYR A 274 13.12 1.17 -4.14
N GLY A 275 13.02 0.93 -2.83
CA GLY A 275 13.84 0.04 -2.03
C GLY A 275 13.11 -0.39 -0.76
N TRP A 276 13.83 -1.04 0.16
CA TRP A 276 13.21 -1.68 1.33
C TRP A 276 13.11 -0.75 2.54
N LYS A 277 13.83 0.37 2.55
CA LYS A 277 14.09 1.12 3.78
C LYS A 277 13.27 2.40 3.88
N HIS A 278 12.81 2.70 5.08
CA HIS A 278 12.24 3.99 5.44
C HIS A 278 13.24 4.72 6.34
N ASP A 279 13.58 5.97 6.02
CA ASP A 279 14.59 6.77 6.74
C ASP A 279 15.93 6.03 6.99
N GLY A 280 16.32 5.16 6.04
CA GLY A 280 17.56 4.39 6.10
C GLY A 280 17.52 3.14 6.98
N GLU A 281 16.37 2.82 7.58
CA GLU A 281 16.13 1.65 8.42
C GLU A 281 15.11 0.69 7.79
N PHE A 282 15.11 -0.58 8.21
CA PHE A 282 14.05 -1.51 7.83
C PHE A 282 12.74 -1.18 8.57
N ASN A 283 11.62 -1.70 8.08
CA ASN A 283 10.33 -1.69 8.79
C ASN A 283 9.57 -2.98 8.50
N ASN A 284 8.61 -3.36 9.35
CA ASN A 284 7.92 -4.65 9.22
C ASN A 284 6.99 -4.72 8.00
N HIS A 285 6.45 -3.59 7.54
CA HIS A 285 5.63 -3.55 6.33
C HIS A 285 6.46 -4.00 5.12
N ASN A 286 7.58 -3.32 4.85
CA ASN A 286 8.43 -3.62 3.72
C ASN A 286 9.08 -5.01 3.87
N ASN A 287 9.40 -5.42 5.10
CA ASN A 287 9.90 -6.77 5.37
C ASN A 287 8.87 -7.85 5.02
N TYR A 288 7.59 -7.63 5.35
CA TYR A 288 6.49 -8.51 4.94
C TYR A 288 6.37 -8.58 3.42
N ASP A 289 6.41 -7.43 2.75
CA ASP A 289 6.32 -7.37 1.28
C ASP A 289 7.43 -8.18 0.61
N VAL A 290 8.67 -7.94 1.03
CA VAL A 290 9.87 -8.64 0.52
C VAL A 290 9.80 -10.14 0.80
N ALA A 291 9.44 -10.54 2.02
CA ALA A 291 9.34 -11.95 2.39
C ALA A 291 8.30 -12.68 1.54
N LYS A 292 7.15 -12.06 1.29
CA LYS A 292 6.08 -12.64 0.47
C LYS A 292 6.46 -12.74 -1.01
N ILE A 293 7.17 -11.75 -1.56
CA ILE A 293 7.73 -11.83 -2.91
C ILE A 293 8.67 -13.04 -3.03
N PHE A 294 9.56 -13.24 -2.06
CA PHE A 294 10.47 -14.38 -2.07
C PHE A 294 9.78 -15.73 -1.89
N ASP A 295 8.76 -15.82 -1.04
CA ASP A 295 7.98 -17.05 -0.85
C ASP A 295 7.30 -17.47 -2.16
N LEU A 296 6.54 -16.55 -2.78
CA LEU A 296 5.74 -16.83 -3.96
C LEU A 296 6.56 -17.22 -5.20
N GLY A 297 7.80 -16.74 -5.32
CA GLY A 297 8.69 -17.07 -6.43
C GLY A 297 9.79 -18.07 -6.09
N TRP A 298 9.80 -18.65 -4.89
CA TRP A 298 10.92 -19.44 -4.40
C TRP A 298 11.32 -20.60 -5.32
N ALA A 299 10.32 -21.30 -5.87
CA ALA A 299 10.51 -22.45 -6.74
C ALA A 299 11.00 -22.10 -8.16
N GLU A 300 10.97 -20.81 -8.52
CA GLU A 300 11.22 -20.32 -9.88
C GLU A 300 12.66 -19.79 -10.08
N VAL A 301 13.47 -19.83 -9.02
CA VAL A 301 14.86 -19.34 -9.03
C VAL A 301 15.86 -20.42 -8.63
N ASP A 302 17.14 -20.20 -8.96
CA ASP A 302 18.19 -21.16 -8.65
C ASP A 302 18.62 -21.14 -7.16
N GLY A 303 19.30 -22.21 -6.73
CA GLY A 303 19.75 -22.34 -5.34
C GLY A 303 20.73 -21.26 -4.89
N ALA A 304 21.44 -20.60 -5.81
CA ALA A 304 22.35 -19.49 -5.47
C ALA A 304 21.55 -18.22 -5.14
N THR A 305 20.50 -17.95 -5.89
CA THR A 305 19.56 -16.86 -5.69
C THR A 305 18.74 -17.09 -4.41
N GLN A 306 18.24 -18.30 -4.20
CA GLN A 306 17.59 -18.72 -2.95
C GLN A 306 18.52 -18.46 -1.75
N LYS A 307 19.79 -18.87 -1.82
CA LYS A 307 20.75 -18.65 -0.72
C LYS A 307 20.96 -17.16 -0.39
N ARG A 308 20.94 -16.27 -1.40
CA ARG A 308 21.03 -14.82 -1.17
C ARG A 308 19.76 -14.31 -0.49
N ALA A 309 18.59 -14.68 -1.00
CA ALA A 309 17.30 -14.32 -0.40
C ALA A 309 17.17 -14.85 1.04
N SER A 310 17.56 -16.09 1.32
CA SER A 310 17.63 -16.64 2.69
C SER A 310 18.48 -15.78 3.62
N ALA A 311 19.64 -15.30 3.13
CA ALA A 311 20.54 -14.49 3.94
C ALA A 311 19.90 -13.13 4.28
N ASP A 312 19.18 -12.52 3.33
CA ASP A 312 18.48 -11.27 3.58
C ASP A 312 17.23 -11.45 4.45
N ILE A 313 16.45 -12.53 4.27
CA ILE A 313 15.34 -12.88 5.17
C ILE A 313 15.84 -13.03 6.62
N ALA A 314 17.00 -13.67 6.82
CA ALA A 314 17.60 -13.78 8.14
C ALA A 314 17.95 -12.41 8.76
N VAL A 315 18.41 -11.46 7.95
CA VAL A 315 18.75 -10.10 8.42
C VAL A 315 17.49 -9.32 8.82
N ILE A 316 16.45 -9.33 7.98
CA ILE A 316 15.21 -8.61 8.30
C ILE A 316 14.44 -9.28 9.44
N LEU A 317 14.56 -10.61 9.62
CA LEU A 317 14.05 -11.32 10.79
C LEU A 317 14.77 -10.91 12.07
N ASP A 318 16.11 -10.86 12.06
CA ASP A 318 16.90 -10.39 13.21
C ASP A 318 16.54 -8.94 13.56
N TRP A 319 16.39 -8.08 12.55
CA TRP A 319 15.95 -6.70 12.75
C TRP A 319 14.56 -6.64 13.38
N CYS A 320 13.56 -7.38 12.87
CA CYS A 320 12.23 -7.44 13.46
C CYS A 320 12.30 -7.83 14.94
N LEU A 321 12.99 -8.91 15.26
CA LEU A 321 13.04 -9.45 16.62
C LEU A 321 13.82 -8.56 17.61
N THR A 322 14.79 -7.77 17.13
CA THR A 322 15.72 -7.03 18.00
C THR A 322 15.57 -5.51 17.96
N LYS A 323 14.94 -4.97 16.92
CA LYS A 323 14.78 -3.53 16.69
C LYS A 323 13.33 -3.09 16.65
N SER A 324 12.41 -3.90 16.10
CA SER A 324 11.01 -3.50 15.99
C SER A 324 10.13 -3.93 17.16
N MET A 325 10.63 -4.75 18.09
CA MET A 325 9.82 -5.34 19.15
C MET A 325 10.24 -4.88 20.55
N THR A 326 9.26 -4.73 21.43
CA THR A 326 9.48 -4.48 22.86
C THR A 326 9.71 -5.79 23.63
N PRO A 327 10.39 -5.74 24.80
CA PRO A 327 10.64 -6.92 25.61
C PRO A 327 9.40 -7.63 26.15
N ASP A 328 8.22 -7.04 26.08
CA ASP A 328 6.93 -7.61 26.49
C ASP A 328 6.07 -8.10 25.31
N GLY A 329 6.60 -8.03 24.07
CA GLY A 329 5.98 -8.63 22.89
C GLY A 329 5.10 -7.68 22.09
N GLY A 330 5.20 -6.37 22.35
CA GLY A 330 4.63 -5.36 21.48
C GLY A 330 5.56 -5.00 20.32
N PHE A 331 5.04 -4.24 19.37
CA PHE A 331 5.79 -3.64 18.28
C PHE A 331 5.99 -2.14 18.52
N LEU A 332 7.18 -1.63 18.18
CA LEU A 332 7.45 -0.21 18.20
C LEU A 332 6.72 0.45 17.02
N ASP A 333 5.94 1.46 17.34
CA ASP A 333 5.29 2.31 16.36
C ASP A 333 6.30 3.32 15.76
N ASP A 334 6.15 3.57 14.47
CA ASP A 334 6.84 4.62 13.73
C ASP A 334 5.76 5.52 13.09
N PRO A 335 5.41 6.65 13.74
CA PRO A 335 4.32 7.50 13.29
C PRO A 335 4.65 8.26 12.00
N THR A 336 5.89 8.16 11.50
CA THR A 336 6.27 8.72 10.18
C THR A 336 5.98 7.75 9.03
N PHE A 337 5.65 6.49 9.35
CA PHE A 337 5.41 5.44 8.37
C PHE A 337 4.03 4.78 8.55
N TYR A 338 3.67 4.41 9.78
CA TYR A 338 2.39 3.76 10.07
C TYR A 338 1.29 4.80 10.35
N ASN A 339 0.05 4.44 10.03
CA ASN A 339 -1.12 5.25 10.31
C ASN A 339 -1.71 4.97 11.69
N SER A 340 -1.42 3.79 12.29
CA SER A 340 -1.90 3.41 13.61
C SER A 340 -0.91 2.48 14.33
N VAL A 341 -1.07 2.35 15.65
CA VAL A 341 -0.39 1.31 16.43
C VAL A 341 -0.82 -0.08 15.96
N GLY A 342 -2.09 -0.26 15.61
CA GLY A 342 -2.63 -1.49 15.01
C GLY A 342 -1.86 -1.91 13.75
N SER A 343 -1.52 -0.97 12.87
CA SER A 343 -0.71 -1.22 11.68
C SER A 343 0.65 -1.83 12.04
N ALA A 344 1.33 -1.29 13.05
CA ALA A 344 2.62 -1.81 13.50
C ALA A 344 2.53 -3.28 13.97
N TYR A 345 1.43 -3.65 14.65
CA TYR A 345 1.16 -5.05 15.00
C TYR A 345 0.84 -5.89 13.78
N TYR A 346 -0.06 -5.44 12.91
CA TYR A 346 -0.46 -6.17 11.72
C TYR A 346 0.74 -6.53 10.85
N TYR A 347 1.60 -5.58 10.52
CA TYR A 347 2.76 -5.84 9.69
C TYR A 347 3.83 -6.66 10.42
N GLY A 348 4.03 -6.43 11.72
CA GLY A 348 4.95 -7.24 12.53
C GLY A 348 4.54 -8.71 12.61
N VAL A 349 3.26 -8.97 12.87
CA VAL A 349 2.68 -10.32 12.89
C VAL A 349 2.69 -10.93 11.50
N SER A 350 2.26 -10.20 10.47
CA SER A 350 2.19 -10.69 9.10
C SER A 350 3.57 -11.08 8.57
N PHE A 351 4.61 -10.28 8.86
CA PHE A 351 5.98 -10.64 8.51
C PHE A 351 6.43 -11.93 9.22
N LEU A 352 6.24 -12.02 10.54
CA LEU A 352 6.64 -13.20 11.32
C LEU A 352 5.89 -14.47 10.90
N ASP A 353 4.61 -14.35 10.57
CA ASP A 353 3.81 -15.44 10.02
C ASP A 353 4.32 -15.86 8.63
N GLN A 354 4.53 -14.90 7.73
CA GLN A 354 4.99 -15.12 6.35
C GLN A 354 6.37 -15.81 6.28
N VAL A 355 7.29 -15.50 7.20
CA VAL A 355 8.60 -16.18 7.28
C VAL A 355 8.55 -17.50 8.07
N GLY A 356 7.36 -17.89 8.54
CA GLY A 356 7.12 -19.13 9.28
C GLY A 356 7.67 -19.13 10.71
N TYR A 357 7.86 -17.96 11.32
CA TYR A 357 8.46 -17.85 12.65
C TYR A 357 7.62 -18.47 13.75
N PHE A 358 6.29 -18.38 13.66
CA PHE A 358 5.38 -18.92 14.68
C PHE A 358 5.20 -20.43 14.61
N GLY A 359 5.38 -21.01 13.42
CA GLY A 359 5.13 -22.42 13.14
C GLY A 359 6.21 -23.37 13.69
N THR A 360 5.87 -24.67 13.71
CA THR A 360 6.81 -25.75 14.05
C THR A 360 7.45 -26.41 12.83
N ASP A 361 6.93 -26.13 11.65
CA ASP A 361 7.47 -26.63 10.39
C ASP A 361 8.69 -25.81 9.95
N ILE A 362 9.52 -26.41 9.09
CA ILE A 362 10.70 -25.73 8.54
C ILE A 362 10.23 -24.79 7.42
N PRO A 363 10.46 -23.46 7.53
CA PRO A 363 10.07 -22.51 6.49
C PRO A 363 10.87 -22.68 5.20
N PHE A 364 10.32 -22.19 4.09
CA PHE A 364 10.88 -22.38 2.74
C PHE A 364 12.33 -21.91 2.57
N TRP A 365 12.76 -20.93 3.37
CA TRP A 365 14.03 -20.23 3.22
C TRP A 365 15.13 -20.69 4.18
N THR A 366 14.86 -21.62 5.08
CA THR A 366 15.83 -22.10 6.10
C THR A 366 15.78 -23.61 6.27
N ASP A 367 16.72 -24.19 7.03
CA ASP A 367 16.83 -25.62 7.29
C ASP A 367 16.35 -26.04 8.70
N HIS A 368 15.81 -25.10 9.47
CA HIS A 368 15.34 -25.33 10.83
C HIS A 368 14.06 -24.54 11.13
N ALA A 369 13.26 -25.07 12.05
CA ALA A 369 12.11 -24.38 12.63
C ALA A 369 12.51 -23.50 13.81
N PHE A 370 11.63 -22.57 14.19
CA PHE A 370 11.88 -21.61 15.26
C PHE A 370 11.25 -22.05 16.59
N ALA A 371 12.04 -22.72 17.44
CA ALA A 371 11.54 -23.27 18.73
C ALA A 371 10.90 -22.22 19.66
N ASN A 372 11.27 -20.94 19.55
CA ASN A 372 10.70 -19.85 20.34
C ASN A 372 9.42 -19.25 19.73
N GLY A 373 9.06 -19.61 18.50
CA GLY A 373 7.93 -19.08 17.73
C GLY A 373 6.61 -19.09 18.50
N PRO A 374 6.10 -20.27 18.91
CA PRO A 374 4.84 -20.37 19.63
C PRO A 374 4.80 -19.56 20.93
N LYS A 375 5.94 -19.47 21.64
CA LYS A 375 6.06 -18.67 22.86
C LYS A 375 5.98 -17.17 22.57
N LEU A 376 6.60 -16.71 21.48
CA LEU A 376 6.51 -15.31 21.07
C LEU A 376 5.09 -14.97 20.59
N CYS A 377 4.48 -15.84 19.79
CA CYS A 377 3.09 -15.69 19.33
C CYS A 377 2.13 -15.45 20.51
N CYS A 378 2.16 -16.31 21.53
CA CYS A 378 1.36 -16.12 22.74
C CYS A 378 1.68 -14.84 23.52
N LYS A 379 2.91 -14.35 23.43
CA LYS A 379 3.34 -13.14 24.12
C LYS A 379 2.78 -11.89 23.43
N ILE A 380 2.78 -11.87 22.09
CA ILE A 380 2.17 -10.81 21.29
C ILE A 380 0.66 -10.76 21.56
N GLN A 381 -0.05 -11.90 21.51
CA GLN A 381 -1.49 -11.94 21.82
C GLN A 381 -1.83 -11.32 23.18
N LYS A 382 -1.03 -11.63 24.21
CA LYS A 382 -1.23 -11.10 25.56
C LYS A 382 -0.96 -9.60 25.64
N ASN A 383 0.02 -9.11 24.91
CA ASN A 383 0.31 -7.69 24.86
C ASN A 383 -0.84 -6.93 24.16
N MET A 384 -1.29 -7.38 22.99
CA MET A 384 -2.44 -6.78 22.28
C MET A 384 -3.70 -6.70 23.17
N LYS A 385 -4.02 -7.78 23.89
CA LYS A 385 -5.14 -7.80 24.87
C LYS A 385 -4.94 -6.82 26.03
N ALA A 386 -3.71 -6.62 26.48
CA ALA A 386 -3.39 -5.72 27.59
C ALA A 386 -3.50 -4.24 27.17
N GLU A 387 -3.03 -3.93 25.96
CA GLU A 387 -3.13 -2.60 25.35
C GLU A 387 -4.56 -2.28 24.86
N LYS A 388 -5.42 -3.30 24.74
CA LYS A 388 -6.81 -3.19 24.26
C LYS A 388 -6.89 -2.60 22.85
N LEU A 389 -6.02 -3.08 21.96
CA LEU A 389 -6.09 -2.74 20.55
C LEU A 389 -7.39 -3.32 19.96
N ASP A 390 -8.20 -2.48 19.34
CA ASP A 390 -9.54 -2.79 18.85
C ASP A 390 -9.84 -2.17 17.47
N ASP A 391 -8.80 -1.80 16.73
CA ASP A 391 -8.91 -1.43 15.31
C ASP A 391 -8.83 -2.67 14.38
N ASP A 392 -9.30 -2.51 13.14
CA ASP A 392 -9.40 -3.60 12.15
C ASP A 392 -8.04 -4.29 11.87
N GLU A 393 -6.94 -3.54 11.89
CA GLU A 393 -5.60 -4.07 11.66
C GLU A 393 -5.14 -4.94 12.84
N ALA A 394 -5.44 -4.51 14.07
CA ALA A 394 -5.20 -5.28 15.28
C ALA A 394 -6.08 -6.55 15.32
N GLU A 395 -7.32 -6.50 14.87
CA GLU A 395 -8.17 -7.69 14.75
C GLU A 395 -7.58 -8.70 13.76
N ALA A 396 -7.21 -8.25 12.54
CA ALA A 396 -6.57 -9.09 11.53
C ALA A 396 -5.23 -9.69 12.01
N ALA A 397 -4.46 -8.94 12.80
CA ALA A 397 -3.24 -9.44 13.43
C ALA A 397 -3.54 -10.53 14.47
N MET A 398 -4.60 -10.35 15.27
CA MET A 398 -5.02 -11.35 16.27
C MET A 398 -5.49 -12.64 15.61
N GLU A 399 -6.24 -12.56 14.51
CA GLU A 399 -6.68 -13.73 13.74
C GLU A 399 -5.49 -14.58 13.29
N LYS A 400 -4.47 -13.95 12.68
CA LYS A 400 -3.22 -14.63 12.28
C LYS A 400 -2.52 -15.31 13.45
N LEU A 401 -2.43 -14.64 14.60
CA LEU A 401 -1.80 -15.21 15.79
C LEU A 401 -2.60 -16.41 16.33
N VAL A 402 -3.93 -16.33 16.33
CA VAL A 402 -4.81 -17.41 16.78
C VAL A 402 -4.70 -18.60 15.85
N ASP A 403 -4.65 -18.38 14.53
CA ASP A 403 -4.43 -19.45 13.56
C ASP A 403 -3.06 -20.12 13.74
N ALA A 404 -2.02 -19.32 14.00
CA ALA A 404 -0.65 -19.82 14.14
C ALA A 404 -0.39 -20.59 15.44
N CYS A 405 -0.91 -20.13 16.58
CA CYS A 405 -0.58 -20.72 17.89
C CYS A 405 -1.77 -20.99 18.83
N GLY A 406 -3.00 -20.83 18.35
CA GLY A 406 -4.22 -20.93 19.15
C GLY A 406 -4.44 -19.71 20.05
N ASN A 407 -5.60 -19.64 20.72
CA ASN A 407 -5.89 -18.56 21.66
C ASN A 407 -5.08 -18.72 22.96
N CYS A 408 -4.09 -17.85 23.13
CA CYS A 408 -3.26 -17.76 24.32
C CYS A 408 -3.95 -16.85 25.33
N GLY A 409 -4.62 -17.47 26.31
CA GLY A 409 -5.42 -16.87 27.39
C GLY A 409 -5.05 -15.45 27.77
#